data_AF-A0A923ZXQ9-F1
#
_entry.id   AF-A0A923ZXQ9-F1
#
_cell.length_a   1.000
_cell.length_b   1.000
_cell.length_c   1.000
_cell.angle_alpha   90.00
_cell.angle_beta   90.00
_cell.angle_gamma   90.00
#
_symmetry.space_group_name_H-M   'P 1'
#
loop_
_entity.id
_entity.type
_entity.pdbx_description
1 polymer ?
#
loop_
_entity_poly.entity_id
_entity_poly.type
_entity_poly.pdbx_seq_one_letter_code
_entity_poly.pdbx_strand_id
1 'polypeptide(L)'
;LRYGTFGKNSIENCHPFLRQSNWRSRNLVVAGNFNLTNVDELFSQLVALGQHPKEMADTVTIMERIGHFLDGEATRQFIKVKDQFTSHEEITKHIEENLDIKKILSEAAHKWDGGYTMAGMIGHGDAFVTRDPWGIRPAFYYQDDEVVVVASERPVIMTAFNVPLETIKEIAPGHALIVKKNGTVTHEHVRSPKDVSSCSFERIYFSRGSDADIYEERKELGRLMVDDILKSIDSDIDNSVFSFIPNTAEVAYYGMVKGVEDYQRKLQRETLLQERETLTNERINEILSPRFRIDKIVIKDAKMRTFITADDERDDMVAHVYDITYGTVRKGIDNLVVIDDSIVRGTTLKQSILKILDRLQPKKIIIASSAPQIRYPDCYGIDMAKIGDFIAFQAAIELLKDNNKTEVIDSVYAKAKAELLKPKEEQTNVVKEIYVSFTDEQISHKIAQLLTPTSVRAQVDIIYQRVSNLHKACPNHTGDWYFTGNYPTAGGIKVVNTAYVNWVEGKNIRAY
;
A
#
# COMPACT_ATOMS: atom_id res chain seq x y z
N LEU A 1 3.78 -16.36 3.18
CA LEU A 1 4.30 -15.22 3.98
C LEU A 1 3.11 -14.41 4.47
N ARG A 2 3.09 -13.99 5.73
CA ARG A 2 2.03 -13.13 6.27
C ARG A 2 2.64 -11.85 6.80
N TYR A 3 2.16 -10.71 6.29
CA TYR A 3 2.34 -9.44 6.97
C TYR A 3 1.28 -9.38 8.08
N GLY A 4 1.70 -9.21 9.33
CA GLY A 4 0.79 -9.23 10.47
C GLY A 4 -0.12 -8.01 10.46
N THR A 5 -1.25 -8.09 9.76
CA THR A 5 -2.28 -7.06 9.76
C THR A 5 -3.13 -7.24 11.02
N PHE A 6 -3.96 -8.29 11.14
CA PHE A 6 -4.86 -8.53 12.28
C PHE A 6 -4.61 -9.89 12.93
N GLY A 7 -4.66 -9.97 14.27
CA GLY A 7 -4.33 -11.16 15.06
C GLY A 7 -2.85 -11.21 15.47
N LYS A 8 -2.57 -11.59 16.72
CA LYS A 8 -1.19 -11.69 17.25
C LYS A 8 -0.30 -12.50 16.29
N ASN A 9 1.02 -12.30 16.38
CA ASN A 9 2.02 -13.12 15.68
C ASN A 9 2.01 -14.55 16.25
N SER A 10 1.01 -15.34 15.85
CA SER A 10 0.83 -16.75 16.21
C SER A 10 0.80 -17.61 14.94
N ILE A 11 1.20 -18.86 15.11
CA ILE A 11 1.18 -19.88 14.04
C ILE A 11 -0.25 -20.12 13.55
N GLU A 12 -1.25 -20.02 14.43
CA GLU A 12 -2.67 -20.21 14.11
C GLU A 12 -3.20 -19.22 13.08
N ASN A 13 -2.55 -18.06 12.95
CA ASN A 13 -2.94 -17.03 11.99
C ASN A 13 -2.13 -17.10 10.69
N CYS A 14 -1.25 -18.10 10.52
CA CYS A 14 -0.45 -18.27 9.31
C CYS A 14 -1.23 -19.04 8.23
N HIS A 15 -1.36 -18.42 7.07
CA HIS A 15 -1.92 -19.08 5.89
C HIS A 15 -1.02 -20.24 5.42
N PRO A 16 -1.57 -21.29 4.78
CA PRO A 16 -2.98 -21.46 4.41
C PRO A 16 -3.86 -21.96 5.56
N PHE A 17 -5.12 -21.51 5.57
CA PHE A 17 -6.15 -22.09 6.43
C PHE A 17 -6.75 -23.34 5.78
N LEU A 18 -7.16 -24.29 6.62
CA LEU A 18 -7.62 -25.62 6.21
C LEU A 18 -9.01 -25.90 6.75
N ARG A 19 -9.92 -26.29 5.86
CA ARG A 19 -11.21 -26.89 6.16
C ARG A 19 -11.16 -28.38 5.82
N GLN A 20 -11.38 -29.23 6.82
CA GLN A 20 -11.23 -30.67 6.69
C GLN A 20 -12.58 -31.39 6.52
N SER A 21 -12.57 -32.45 5.71
CA SER A 21 -13.70 -33.35 5.51
C SER A 21 -13.18 -34.76 5.22
N ASN A 22 -13.99 -35.78 5.50
CA ASN A 22 -13.67 -37.15 5.07
C ASN A 22 -13.82 -37.34 3.55
N TRP A 23 -14.48 -36.41 2.86
CA TRP A 23 -14.58 -36.41 1.39
C TRP A 23 -13.60 -35.41 0.79
N ARG A 24 -12.70 -35.89 -0.09
CA ARG A 24 -11.69 -35.04 -0.76
C ARG A 24 -12.32 -33.84 -1.48
N SER A 25 -13.45 -34.06 -2.14
CA SER A 25 -14.23 -33.02 -2.84
C SER A 25 -14.83 -31.94 -1.94
N ARG A 26 -14.66 -32.04 -0.61
CA ARG A 26 -15.14 -31.07 0.39
C ARG A 26 -14.02 -30.51 1.29
N ASN A 27 -12.80 -31.01 1.12
CA ASN A 27 -11.62 -30.41 1.76
C ASN A 27 -11.23 -29.16 0.99
N LEU A 28 -10.84 -28.11 1.72
CA LEU A 28 -10.46 -26.83 1.13
C LEU A 28 -9.29 -26.23 1.89
N VAL A 29 -8.28 -25.76 1.18
CA VAL A 29 -7.28 -24.84 1.72
C VAL A 29 -7.41 -23.48 1.04
N VAL A 30 -7.21 -22.40 1.80
CA VAL A 30 -7.26 -21.02 1.28
C VAL A 30 -6.07 -20.23 1.82
N ALA A 31 -5.45 -19.46 0.92
CA ALA A 31 -4.46 -18.45 1.25
C ALA A 31 -4.67 -17.23 0.34
N GLY A 32 -4.24 -16.06 0.78
CA GLY A 32 -4.31 -14.89 -0.07
C GLY A 32 -3.84 -13.62 0.61
N ASN A 33 -3.84 -12.55 -0.17
CA ASN A 33 -3.68 -11.18 0.26
C ASN A 33 -5.05 -10.50 0.14
N PHE A 34 -5.72 -10.31 1.27
CA PHE A 34 -7.08 -9.78 1.27
C PHE A 34 -7.41 -9.09 2.60
N ASN A 35 -8.38 -8.19 2.52
CA ASN A 35 -9.12 -7.68 3.65
C ASN A 35 -10.54 -7.36 3.20
N LEU A 36 -11.53 -7.84 3.94
CA LEU A 36 -12.94 -7.58 3.71
C LEU A 36 -13.44 -6.54 4.71
N THR A 37 -14.27 -5.62 4.24
CA THR A 37 -14.80 -4.50 5.03
C THR A 37 -16.16 -4.82 5.66
N ASN A 38 -16.75 -5.97 5.31
CA ASN A 38 -18.09 -6.39 5.74
C ASN A 38 -18.11 -7.78 6.38
N VAL A 39 -17.06 -8.11 7.13
CA VAL A 39 -16.87 -9.40 7.80
C VAL A 39 -17.99 -9.66 8.81
N ASP A 40 -18.44 -8.63 9.51
CA ASP A 40 -19.59 -8.63 10.43
C ASP A 40 -20.87 -9.11 9.74
N GLU A 41 -21.18 -8.58 8.55
CA GLU A 41 -22.34 -8.97 7.76
C GLU A 41 -22.22 -10.40 7.23
N LEU A 42 -21.04 -10.77 6.74
CA LEU A 42 -20.78 -12.10 6.18
C LEU A 42 -20.85 -13.17 7.26
N PHE A 43 -20.28 -12.91 8.44
CA PHE A 43 -20.34 -13.78 9.61
C PHE A 43 -21.79 -13.96 10.07
N SER A 44 -22.55 -12.86 10.18
CA SER A 44 -23.97 -12.90 10.57
C SER A 44 -24.81 -13.75 9.62
N GLN A 45 -24.51 -13.72 8.31
CA GLN A 45 -25.17 -14.59 7.33
C GLN A 45 -24.83 -16.07 7.54
N LEU A 46 -23.58 -16.41 7.85
CA LEU A 46 -23.20 -17.80 8.14
C LEU A 46 -23.92 -18.33 9.40
N VAL A 47 -24.01 -17.50 10.45
CA VAL A 47 -24.75 -17.84 11.66
C VAL A 47 -26.25 -18.01 11.39
N ALA A 48 -26.84 -17.12 10.58
CA ALA A 48 -28.26 -17.22 10.18
C ALA A 48 -28.55 -18.48 9.34
N LEU A 49 -27.57 -19.00 8.61
CA LEU A 49 -27.65 -20.29 7.91
C LEU A 49 -27.51 -21.51 8.85
N GLY A 50 -27.29 -21.29 10.15
CA GLY A 50 -27.11 -22.34 11.16
C GLY A 50 -25.67 -22.83 11.32
N GLN A 51 -24.68 -22.12 10.75
CA GLN A 51 -23.27 -22.44 11.00
C GLN A 51 -22.78 -21.84 12.32
N HIS A 52 -21.71 -22.42 12.86
CA HIS A 52 -21.02 -21.93 14.06
C HIS A 52 -19.53 -21.70 13.75
N PRO A 53 -19.17 -20.64 13.00
CA PRO A 53 -17.76 -20.37 12.69
C PRO A 53 -16.97 -20.10 13.97
N LYS A 54 -15.72 -20.60 14.04
CA LYS A 54 -14.88 -20.56 15.24
C LYS A 54 -14.57 -19.13 15.69
N GLU A 55 -14.40 -18.22 14.74
CA GLU A 55 -14.02 -16.83 14.99
C GLU A 55 -14.55 -15.90 13.90
N MET A 56 -14.77 -14.64 14.27
CA MET A 56 -15.15 -13.57 13.35
C MET A 56 -13.88 -12.93 12.78
N ALA A 57 -13.27 -13.62 11.83
CA ALA A 57 -12.12 -13.17 11.07
C ALA A 57 -12.37 -13.34 9.57
N ASP A 58 -11.80 -12.47 8.74
CA ASP A 58 -11.96 -12.45 7.29
C ASP A 58 -11.70 -13.83 6.69
N THR A 59 -10.57 -14.43 7.08
CA THR A 59 -10.13 -15.68 6.48
C THR A 59 -11.05 -16.85 6.80
N VAL A 60 -11.49 -16.98 8.06
CA VAL A 60 -12.45 -18.02 8.46
C VAL A 60 -13.79 -17.80 7.77
N THR A 61 -14.26 -16.56 7.73
CA THR A 61 -15.54 -16.22 7.11
C THR A 61 -15.51 -16.50 5.59
N ILE A 62 -14.42 -16.17 4.91
CA ILE A 62 -14.23 -16.50 3.49
C ILE A 62 -14.18 -18.01 3.28
N MET A 63 -13.35 -18.72 4.05
CA MET A 63 -13.14 -20.16 3.90
C MET A 63 -14.45 -20.92 4.13
N GLU A 64 -15.20 -20.61 5.18
CA GLU A 64 -16.49 -21.25 5.47
C GLU A 64 -17.55 -20.90 4.43
N ARG A 65 -17.51 -19.68 3.88
CA ARG A 65 -18.43 -19.29 2.81
C ARG A 65 -18.14 -20.03 1.51
N ILE A 66 -16.88 -20.17 1.10
CA ILE A 66 -16.50 -21.02 -0.04
C ILE A 66 -16.87 -22.48 0.26
N GLY A 67 -16.56 -22.97 1.47
CA GLY A 67 -16.87 -24.32 1.93
C GLY A 67 -18.36 -24.65 1.89
N HIS A 68 -19.22 -23.69 2.26
CA HIS A 68 -20.67 -23.83 2.18
C HIS A 68 -21.15 -24.12 0.75
N PHE A 69 -20.69 -23.33 -0.22
CA PHE A 69 -21.06 -23.53 -1.62
C PHE A 69 -20.40 -24.76 -2.24
N LEU A 70 -19.18 -25.11 -1.79
CA LEU A 70 -18.50 -26.35 -2.18
C LEU A 70 -19.29 -27.59 -1.73
N ASP A 71 -19.77 -27.62 -0.48
CA ASP A 71 -20.59 -28.72 0.05
C ASP A 71 -21.93 -28.83 -0.69
N GLY A 72 -22.55 -27.69 -0.99
CA GLY A 72 -23.78 -27.63 -1.78
C GLY A 72 -23.59 -28.17 -3.20
N GLU A 73 -22.49 -27.80 -3.85
CA GLU A 73 -22.14 -28.27 -5.19
C GLU A 73 -21.80 -29.76 -5.22
N ALA A 74 -21.02 -30.25 -4.24
CA ALA A 74 -20.74 -31.69 -4.10
C ALA A 74 -22.03 -32.50 -3.90
N THR A 75 -22.97 -31.98 -3.10
CA THR A 75 -24.28 -32.60 -2.89
C THR A 75 -25.13 -32.57 -4.15
N ARG A 76 -25.10 -31.47 -4.91
CA ARG A 76 -25.78 -31.36 -6.22
C ARG A 76 -25.28 -32.43 -7.18
N GLN A 77 -23.97 -32.61 -7.31
CA GLN A 77 -23.40 -33.62 -8.20
C GLN A 77 -23.76 -35.04 -7.73
N PHE A 78 -23.72 -35.32 -6.43
CA PHE A 78 -24.18 -36.60 -5.88
C PHE A 78 -25.63 -36.92 -6.27
N ILE A 79 -26.56 -35.99 -6.06
CA ILE A 79 -27.99 -36.20 -6.35
C ILE A 79 -28.23 -36.50 -7.83
N LYS A 80 -27.46 -35.91 -8.75
CA LYS A 80 -27.61 -36.16 -10.19
C LYS A 80 -27.31 -37.61 -10.58
N VAL A 81 -26.36 -38.25 -9.91
CA VAL A 81 -25.79 -39.53 -10.36
C VAL A 81 -25.95 -40.69 -9.38
N LYS A 82 -26.49 -40.46 -8.19
CA LYS A 82 -26.68 -41.49 -7.15
C LYS A 82 -27.46 -42.72 -7.61
N ASP A 83 -28.37 -42.56 -8.58
CA ASP A 83 -29.20 -43.63 -9.12
C ASP A 83 -28.61 -44.21 -10.43
N GLN A 84 -27.51 -43.64 -10.95
CA GLN A 84 -26.86 -44.03 -12.21
C GLN A 84 -25.67 -44.97 -11.99
N PHE A 85 -25.01 -44.90 -10.84
CA PHE A 85 -23.85 -45.71 -10.49
C PHE A 85 -24.17 -46.64 -9.33
N THR A 86 -23.62 -47.85 -9.37
CA THR A 86 -23.73 -48.81 -8.27
C THR A 86 -22.57 -48.69 -7.26
N SER A 87 -21.42 -48.14 -7.68
CA SER A 87 -20.25 -47.94 -6.82
C SER A 87 -20.17 -46.53 -6.26
N HIS A 88 -20.02 -46.41 -4.93
CA HIS A 88 -19.79 -45.12 -4.27
C HIS A 88 -18.44 -44.49 -4.67
N GLU A 89 -17.47 -45.30 -5.09
CA GLU A 89 -16.18 -44.82 -5.61
C GLU A 89 -16.36 -44.13 -6.96
N GLU A 90 -17.19 -44.67 -7.85
CA GLU A 90 -17.50 -44.07 -9.15
C GLU A 90 -18.27 -42.77 -8.99
N ILE A 91 -19.23 -42.74 -8.06
CA ILE A 91 -19.94 -41.50 -7.69
C ILE A 91 -18.95 -40.44 -7.21
N THR A 92 -18.00 -40.80 -6.35
CA THR A 92 -17.00 -39.86 -5.83
C THR A 92 -16.10 -39.31 -6.94
N LYS A 93 -15.62 -40.17 -7.85
CA LYS A 93 -14.85 -39.74 -9.03
C LYS A 93 -15.65 -38.78 -9.90
N HIS A 94 -16.92 -39.09 -10.16
CA HIS A 94 -17.80 -38.23 -10.94
C HIS A 94 -17.98 -36.86 -10.28
N ILE A 95 -18.20 -36.81 -8.97
CA ILE A 95 -18.30 -35.54 -8.23
C ILE A 95 -17.02 -34.72 -8.41
N GLU A 96 -15.84 -35.31 -8.13
CA GLU A 96 -14.54 -34.62 -8.24
C GLU A 96 -14.28 -34.05 -9.63
N GLU A 97 -14.63 -34.80 -10.70
CA GLU A 97 -14.44 -34.35 -12.08
C GLU A 97 -15.37 -33.20 -12.46
N ASN A 98 -16.60 -33.21 -11.95
CA ASN A 98 -17.70 -32.33 -12.38
C ASN A 98 -18.04 -31.20 -11.39
N LEU A 99 -17.19 -30.92 -10.40
CA LEU A 99 -17.35 -29.75 -9.54
C LEU A 99 -17.29 -28.45 -10.36
N ASP A 100 -18.34 -27.64 -10.24
CA ASP A 100 -18.46 -26.32 -10.86
C ASP A 100 -17.81 -25.24 -9.98
N ILE A 101 -16.48 -25.14 -10.09
CA ILE A 101 -15.68 -24.20 -9.27
C ILE A 101 -16.06 -22.75 -9.57
N LYS A 102 -16.36 -22.42 -10.84
CA LYS A 102 -16.86 -21.09 -11.21
C LYS A 102 -18.09 -20.72 -10.40
N LYS A 103 -19.11 -21.59 -10.38
CA LYS A 103 -20.34 -21.34 -9.63
C LYS A 103 -20.07 -21.19 -8.14
N ILE A 104 -19.26 -22.06 -7.56
CA ILE A 104 -18.87 -21.99 -6.14
C ILE A 104 -18.28 -20.61 -5.82
N LEU A 105 -17.32 -20.15 -6.63
CA LEU A 105 -16.64 -18.87 -6.43
C LEU A 105 -17.58 -17.68 -6.65
N SER A 106 -18.43 -17.70 -7.68
CA SER A 106 -19.39 -16.62 -7.94
C SER A 106 -20.37 -16.42 -6.78
N GLU A 107 -20.93 -17.51 -6.26
CA GLU A 107 -21.87 -17.48 -5.13
C GLU A 107 -21.19 -17.05 -3.82
N ALA A 108 -19.99 -17.60 -3.56
CA ALA A 108 -19.19 -17.23 -2.40
C ALA A 108 -18.84 -15.73 -2.43
N ALA A 109 -18.35 -15.27 -3.59
CA ALA A 109 -17.86 -13.91 -3.74
C ALA A 109 -18.97 -12.87 -3.81
N HIS A 110 -20.22 -13.20 -4.14
CA HIS A 110 -21.29 -12.23 -4.45
C HIS A 110 -21.41 -11.05 -3.47
N LYS A 111 -21.22 -11.29 -2.16
CA LYS A 111 -21.36 -10.26 -1.11
C LYS A 111 -20.03 -9.78 -0.51
N TRP A 112 -18.89 -10.18 -1.06
CA TRP A 112 -17.60 -9.65 -0.60
C TRP A 112 -17.47 -8.18 -0.99
N ASP A 113 -17.18 -7.35 0.00
CA ASP A 113 -16.76 -5.95 -0.11
C ASP A 113 -15.35 -5.85 0.47
N GLY A 114 -14.40 -5.33 -0.30
CA GLY A 114 -12.99 -5.30 0.08
C GLY A 114 -12.05 -5.52 -1.11
N GLY A 115 -10.75 -5.58 -0.82
CA GLY A 115 -9.71 -5.89 -1.77
C GLY A 115 -9.19 -7.30 -1.51
N TYR A 116 -9.05 -8.12 -2.55
CA TYR A 116 -8.65 -9.51 -2.37
C TYR A 116 -8.00 -10.13 -3.61
N THR A 117 -6.96 -10.91 -3.35
CA THR A 117 -6.44 -11.94 -4.24
C THR A 117 -6.29 -13.21 -3.41
N MET A 118 -7.04 -14.25 -3.78
CA MET A 118 -7.15 -15.47 -2.99
C MET A 118 -6.91 -16.70 -3.83
N ALA A 119 -5.96 -17.51 -3.38
CA ALA A 119 -5.70 -18.84 -3.90
C ALA A 119 -6.39 -19.89 -3.01
N GLY A 120 -6.93 -20.93 -3.62
CA GLY A 120 -7.42 -22.09 -2.89
C GLY A 120 -7.21 -23.39 -3.65
N MET A 121 -7.25 -24.49 -2.93
CA MET A 121 -7.15 -25.83 -3.48
C MET A 121 -8.14 -26.76 -2.78
N ILE A 122 -8.85 -27.55 -3.58
CA ILE A 122 -9.80 -28.56 -3.11
C ILE A 122 -9.04 -29.88 -2.97
N GLY A 123 -9.40 -30.71 -1.98
CA GLY A 123 -8.62 -31.90 -1.62
C GLY A 123 -8.44 -32.98 -2.70
N HIS A 124 -9.15 -32.90 -3.83
CA HIS A 124 -8.94 -33.79 -4.98
C HIS A 124 -7.94 -33.25 -6.01
N GLY A 125 -7.41 -32.04 -5.82
CA GLY A 125 -6.33 -31.46 -6.61
C GLY A 125 -6.71 -30.28 -7.50
N ASP A 126 -7.99 -29.93 -7.62
CA ASP A 126 -8.37 -28.70 -8.34
C ASP A 126 -7.99 -27.47 -7.52
N ALA A 127 -7.45 -26.46 -8.19
CA ALA A 127 -7.03 -25.19 -7.59
C ALA A 127 -7.69 -24.00 -8.29
N PHE A 128 -7.70 -22.87 -7.60
CA PHE A 128 -8.17 -21.60 -8.15
C PHE A 128 -7.40 -20.43 -7.58
N VAL A 129 -7.35 -19.32 -8.32
CA VAL A 129 -6.98 -17.99 -7.81
C VAL A 129 -8.02 -16.98 -8.27
N THR A 130 -8.66 -16.28 -7.33
CA THR A 130 -9.69 -15.27 -7.61
C THR A 130 -9.22 -13.86 -7.23
N ARG A 131 -9.61 -12.86 -8.02
CA ARG A 131 -9.26 -11.45 -7.84
C ARG A 131 -10.50 -10.58 -7.68
N ASP A 132 -10.41 -9.57 -6.81
CA ASP A 132 -11.49 -8.62 -6.57
C ASP A 132 -11.91 -7.85 -7.83
N PRO A 133 -13.20 -7.45 -7.95
CA PRO A 133 -13.72 -6.80 -9.15
C PRO A 133 -13.23 -5.36 -9.35
N TRP A 134 -12.58 -4.75 -8.36
CA TRP A 134 -11.98 -3.42 -8.45
C TRP A 134 -10.50 -3.47 -8.87
N GLY A 135 -9.90 -4.66 -8.93
CA GLY A 135 -8.48 -4.83 -9.23
C GLY A 135 -7.56 -4.24 -8.16
N ILE A 136 -8.01 -4.14 -6.90
CA ILE A 136 -7.28 -3.49 -5.81
C ILE A 136 -5.97 -4.23 -5.52
N ARG A 137 -6.04 -5.55 -5.35
CA ARG A 137 -4.86 -6.38 -5.05
C ARG A 137 -4.27 -6.99 -6.32
N PRO A 138 -2.93 -7.01 -6.48
CA PRO A 138 -2.28 -7.54 -7.67
C PRO A 138 -2.22 -9.07 -7.66
N ALA A 139 -2.34 -9.66 -8.85
CA ALA A 139 -2.25 -11.09 -9.07
C ALA A 139 -1.72 -11.39 -10.47
N PHE A 140 -0.51 -11.89 -10.57
CA PHE A 140 0.16 -12.21 -11.82
C PHE A 140 0.35 -13.70 -11.97
N TYR A 141 0.25 -14.20 -13.20
CA TYR A 141 0.41 -15.61 -13.52
C TYR A 141 1.31 -15.85 -14.73
N TYR A 142 1.94 -17.01 -14.73
CA TYR A 142 2.64 -17.60 -15.86
C TYR A 142 2.12 -19.03 -16.06
N GLN A 143 2.01 -19.44 -17.32
CA GLN A 143 1.55 -20.76 -17.72
C GLN A 143 2.27 -21.22 -18.99
N ASP A 144 2.71 -22.47 -18.98
CA ASP A 144 3.13 -23.25 -20.15
C ASP A 144 2.50 -24.65 -20.11
N ASP A 145 3.05 -25.59 -20.87
CA ASP A 145 2.56 -26.97 -20.96
C ASP A 145 2.84 -27.80 -19.69
N GLU A 146 3.75 -27.37 -18.81
CA GLU A 146 4.17 -28.11 -17.62
C GLU A 146 3.68 -27.48 -16.31
N VAL A 147 3.64 -26.15 -16.22
CA VAL A 147 3.39 -25.43 -14.97
C VAL A 147 2.38 -24.30 -15.12
N VAL A 148 1.62 -24.09 -14.04
CA VAL A 148 0.84 -22.87 -13.80
C VAL A 148 1.28 -22.30 -12.47
N VAL A 149 1.70 -21.04 -12.45
CA VAL A 149 2.09 -20.33 -11.23
C VAL A 149 1.37 -19.00 -11.15
N VAL A 150 0.95 -18.64 -9.94
CA VAL A 150 0.38 -17.32 -9.63
C VAL A 150 1.09 -16.74 -8.43
N ALA A 151 1.45 -15.46 -8.49
CA ALA A 151 2.05 -14.71 -7.40
C ALA A 151 1.50 -13.28 -7.36
N SER A 152 1.61 -12.62 -6.21
CA SER A 152 1.22 -11.21 -6.09
C SER A 152 2.13 -10.26 -6.88
N GLU A 153 3.35 -10.69 -7.25
CA GLU A 153 4.34 -9.85 -7.91
C GLU A 153 5.04 -10.61 -9.06
N ARG A 154 5.26 -9.94 -10.20
CA ARG A 154 5.91 -10.52 -11.39
C ARG A 154 7.36 -10.95 -11.16
N PRO A 155 8.24 -10.16 -10.49
CA PRO A 155 9.67 -10.52 -10.38
C PRO A 155 9.93 -11.87 -9.71
N VAL A 156 9.04 -12.30 -8.80
CA VAL A 156 9.17 -13.59 -8.11
C VAL A 156 8.99 -14.75 -9.10
N ILE A 157 8.01 -14.64 -10.01
CA ILE A 157 7.78 -15.62 -11.07
C ILE A 157 8.97 -15.65 -12.03
N MET A 158 9.40 -14.47 -12.51
CA MET A 158 10.54 -14.35 -13.43
C MET A 158 11.80 -15.00 -12.87
N THR A 159 12.11 -14.73 -11.61
CA THR A 159 13.32 -15.25 -10.94
C THR A 159 13.23 -16.76 -10.73
N ALA A 160 12.07 -17.26 -10.28
CA ALA A 160 11.92 -18.67 -9.94
C ALA A 160 11.85 -19.59 -11.17
N PHE A 161 11.21 -19.13 -12.25
CA PHE A 161 11.02 -19.92 -13.47
C PHE A 161 11.96 -19.54 -14.61
N ASN A 162 12.79 -18.50 -14.44
CA ASN A 162 13.69 -17.99 -15.47
C ASN A 162 12.96 -17.63 -16.77
N VAL A 163 11.84 -16.90 -16.64
CA VAL A 163 10.97 -16.52 -17.77
C VAL A 163 11.00 -15.01 -18.01
N PRO A 164 10.84 -14.56 -19.26
CA PRO A 164 10.89 -13.14 -19.58
C PRO A 164 9.57 -12.44 -19.24
N LEU A 165 9.62 -11.13 -19.02
CA LEU A 165 8.52 -10.32 -18.47
C LEU A 165 7.23 -10.45 -19.28
N GLU A 166 7.32 -10.46 -20.61
CA GLU A 166 6.21 -10.49 -21.55
C GLU A 166 5.36 -11.76 -21.49
N THR A 167 5.87 -12.83 -20.88
CA THR A 167 5.12 -14.08 -20.67
C THR A 167 4.20 -14.01 -19.47
N ILE A 168 4.41 -13.03 -18.58
CA ILE A 168 3.64 -12.88 -17.35
C ILE A 168 2.41 -12.02 -17.63
N LYS A 169 1.26 -12.54 -17.22
CA LYS A 169 -0.03 -11.89 -17.38
C LYS A 169 -0.65 -11.59 -16.03
N GLU A 170 -1.57 -10.65 -15.99
CA GLU A 170 -2.31 -10.32 -14.77
C GLU A 170 -3.69 -10.98 -14.81
N ILE A 171 -4.16 -11.50 -13.67
CA ILE A 171 -5.53 -11.98 -13.54
C ILE A 171 -6.44 -10.75 -13.60
N ALA A 172 -7.38 -10.73 -14.56
CA ALA A 172 -8.28 -9.61 -14.73
C ALA A 172 -9.17 -9.38 -13.48
N PRO A 173 -9.57 -8.14 -13.17
CA PRO A 173 -10.51 -7.85 -12.08
C PRO A 173 -11.77 -8.71 -12.18
N GLY A 174 -12.21 -9.27 -11.05
CA GLY A 174 -13.43 -10.10 -10.97
C GLY A 174 -13.34 -11.48 -11.64
N HIS A 175 -12.15 -11.88 -12.09
CA HIS A 175 -11.91 -13.19 -12.68
C HIS A 175 -11.26 -14.16 -11.69
N ALA A 176 -11.43 -15.45 -11.98
CA ALA A 176 -10.70 -16.53 -11.37
C ALA A 176 -9.92 -17.32 -12.42
N LEU A 177 -8.65 -17.62 -12.13
CA LEU A 177 -7.88 -18.65 -12.82
C LEU A 177 -8.19 -19.99 -12.14
N ILE A 178 -8.75 -20.96 -12.86
CA ILE A 178 -9.07 -22.29 -12.34
C ILE A 178 -8.16 -23.31 -13.00
N VAL A 179 -7.52 -24.15 -12.19
CA VAL A 179 -6.59 -25.20 -12.63
C VAL A 179 -7.16 -26.54 -12.16
N LYS A 180 -7.64 -27.36 -13.10
CA LYS A 180 -8.18 -28.69 -12.82
C LYS A 180 -7.04 -29.70 -12.67
N LYS A 181 -7.27 -30.76 -11.88
CA LYS A 181 -6.28 -31.84 -11.66
C LYS A 181 -5.81 -32.55 -12.94
N ASN A 182 -6.58 -32.45 -14.02
CA ASN A 182 -6.26 -33.01 -15.34
C ASN A 182 -5.42 -32.05 -16.21
N GLY A 183 -4.98 -30.91 -15.67
CA GLY A 183 -4.21 -29.89 -16.39
C GLY A 183 -5.05 -28.87 -17.16
N THR A 184 -6.38 -28.98 -17.17
CA THR A 184 -7.22 -27.96 -17.81
C THR A 184 -7.17 -26.65 -17.03
N VAL A 185 -6.83 -25.56 -17.72
CA VAL A 185 -6.80 -24.21 -17.14
C VAL A 185 -7.88 -23.35 -17.79
N THR A 186 -8.67 -22.65 -16.97
CA THR A 186 -9.70 -21.72 -17.47
C THR A 186 -9.63 -20.38 -16.76
N HIS A 187 -10.03 -19.33 -17.48
CA HIS A 187 -10.19 -17.98 -16.95
C HIS A 187 -11.67 -17.67 -16.86
N GLU A 188 -12.23 -17.76 -15.66
CA GLU A 188 -13.66 -17.65 -15.46
C GLU A 188 -14.03 -16.32 -14.84
N HIS A 189 -15.08 -15.71 -15.37
CA HIS A 189 -15.71 -14.54 -14.80
C HIS A 189 -16.55 -14.94 -13.58
N VAL A 190 -16.15 -14.49 -12.38
CA VAL A 190 -16.83 -14.81 -11.10
C VAL A 190 -17.55 -13.61 -10.49
N ARG A 191 -17.10 -12.40 -10.81
CA ARG A 191 -17.72 -11.13 -10.41
C ARG A 191 -17.63 -10.17 -11.58
N SER A 192 -18.70 -9.40 -11.83
CA SER A 192 -18.67 -8.30 -12.79
C SER A 192 -17.58 -7.30 -12.42
N PRO A 193 -16.62 -7.01 -13.33
CA PRO A 193 -15.63 -5.95 -13.14
C PRO A 193 -16.32 -4.63 -12.80
N LYS A 194 -15.66 -3.84 -11.94
CA LYS A 194 -16.05 -2.49 -11.56
C LYS A 194 -15.05 -1.49 -12.13
N ASP A 195 -15.23 -0.22 -11.78
CA ASP A 195 -14.24 0.81 -12.10
C ASP A 195 -12.92 0.47 -11.39
N VAL A 196 -11.91 0.16 -12.20
CA VAL A 196 -10.63 -0.33 -11.71
C VAL A 196 -9.94 0.76 -10.90
N SER A 197 -9.59 0.41 -9.66
CA SER A 197 -8.97 1.28 -8.68
C SER A 197 -7.77 0.57 -8.05
N SER A 198 -6.83 0.11 -8.89
CA SER A 198 -5.65 -0.63 -8.44
C SER A 198 -4.79 0.19 -7.49
N CYS A 199 -4.31 -0.43 -6.41
CA CYS A 199 -3.65 0.26 -5.31
C CYS A 199 -2.38 0.99 -5.76
N SER A 200 -2.34 2.32 -5.63
CA SER A 200 -1.14 3.12 -5.93
C SER A 200 0.01 2.86 -4.94
N PHE A 201 -0.28 2.42 -3.70
CA PHE A 201 0.73 2.20 -2.66
C PHE A 201 1.63 1.00 -2.97
N GLU A 202 1.13 0.04 -3.75
CA GLU A 202 1.95 -1.03 -4.32
C GLU A 202 3.09 -0.44 -5.15
N ARG A 203 2.80 0.58 -5.95
CA ARG A 203 3.78 1.25 -6.83
C ARG A 203 4.71 2.19 -6.05
N ILE A 204 4.17 2.92 -5.07
CA ILE A 204 4.96 3.85 -4.24
C ILE A 204 5.96 3.09 -3.35
N TYR A 205 5.51 2.04 -2.65
CA TYR A 205 6.28 1.43 -1.56
C TYR A 205 6.21 -0.09 -1.48
N PHE A 206 5.01 -0.67 -1.53
CA PHE A 206 4.77 -2.03 -0.99
C PHE A 206 5.32 -3.16 -1.88
N SER A 207 5.19 -3.04 -3.20
CA SER A 207 5.74 -4.02 -4.14
C SER A 207 7.24 -3.80 -4.36
N ARG A 208 7.92 -4.82 -4.88
CA ARG A 208 9.37 -4.76 -5.17
C ARG A 208 9.67 -3.72 -6.25
N GLY A 209 10.60 -2.83 -5.94
CA GLY A 209 11.09 -1.82 -6.89
C GLY A 209 11.87 -2.40 -8.08
N SER A 210 12.16 -3.70 -8.11
CA SER A 210 12.81 -4.39 -9.23
C SER A 210 11.85 -4.78 -10.35
N ASP A 211 10.54 -4.63 -10.14
CA ASP A 211 9.56 -4.77 -11.22
C ASP A 211 9.71 -3.63 -12.23
N ALA A 212 9.69 -3.96 -13.53
CA ALA A 212 10.03 -3.01 -14.59
C ALA A 212 9.16 -1.75 -14.61
N ASP A 213 7.84 -1.91 -14.41
CA ASP A 213 6.92 -0.77 -14.40
C ASP A 213 7.12 0.05 -13.12
N ILE A 214 7.20 -0.63 -11.96
CA ILE A 214 7.39 0.04 -10.65
C ILE A 214 8.69 0.86 -10.64
N TYR A 215 9.75 0.34 -11.25
CA TYR A 215 11.04 1.00 -11.30
C TYR A 215 10.94 2.36 -12.01
N GLU A 216 10.31 2.39 -13.18
CA GLU A 216 10.12 3.64 -13.94
C GLU A 216 9.09 4.56 -13.28
N GLU A 217 8.00 4.02 -12.75
CA GLU A 217 6.99 4.77 -11.98
C GLU A 217 7.63 5.48 -10.77
N ARG A 218 8.49 4.80 -10.00
CA ARG A 218 9.20 5.40 -8.86
C ARG A 218 10.20 6.46 -9.28
N LYS A 219 10.94 6.25 -10.37
CA LYS A 219 11.80 7.31 -10.93
C LYS A 219 10.98 8.54 -11.31
N GLU A 220 9.82 8.34 -11.92
CA GLU A 220 8.95 9.45 -12.28
C GLU A 220 8.38 10.17 -11.05
N LEU A 221 8.01 9.43 -9.99
CA LEU A 221 7.59 10.00 -8.71
C LEU A 221 8.65 10.97 -8.15
N GLY A 222 9.93 10.56 -8.13
CA GLY A 222 11.01 11.41 -7.66
C GLY A 222 11.29 12.61 -8.59
N ARG A 223 11.25 12.39 -9.91
CA ARG A 223 11.47 13.45 -10.91
C ARG A 223 10.43 14.56 -10.78
N LEU A 224 9.15 14.20 -10.56
CA LEU A 224 8.05 15.15 -10.44
C LEU A 224 8.08 15.99 -9.15
N MET A 225 8.94 15.68 -8.17
CA MET A 225 9.11 16.49 -6.95
C MET A 225 10.10 17.64 -7.13
N VAL A 226 10.90 17.64 -8.20
CA VAL A 226 12.05 18.54 -8.34
C VAL A 226 11.64 20.02 -8.31
N ASP A 227 10.54 20.40 -8.94
CA ASP A 227 10.09 21.80 -8.94
C ASP A 227 9.76 22.31 -7.53
N ASP A 228 9.08 21.50 -6.72
CA ASP A 228 8.73 21.86 -5.34
C ASP A 228 9.97 21.88 -4.44
N ILE A 229 10.92 20.97 -4.67
CA ILE A 229 12.22 20.95 -3.98
C ILE A 229 13.03 22.20 -4.31
N LEU A 230 13.19 22.53 -5.60
CA LEU A 230 13.92 23.71 -6.06
C LEU A 230 13.32 25.00 -5.47
N LYS A 231 11.99 25.08 -5.38
CA LYS A 231 11.32 26.20 -4.72
C LYS A 231 11.68 26.29 -3.22
N SER A 232 11.77 25.16 -2.51
CA SER A 232 12.12 25.16 -1.07
C SER A 232 13.58 25.55 -0.79
N ILE A 233 14.49 25.28 -1.72
CA ILE A 233 15.91 25.67 -1.60
C ILE A 233 16.24 26.98 -2.32
N ASP A 234 15.24 27.78 -2.72
CA ASP A 234 15.43 29.02 -3.48
C ASP A 234 16.28 28.84 -4.76
N SER A 235 16.18 27.67 -5.39
CA SER A 235 16.99 27.22 -6.52
C SER A 235 18.51 27.17 -6.27
N ASP A 236 18.95 27.19 -5.01
CA ASP A 236 20.35 27.13 -4.60
C ASP A 236 20.90 25.68 -4.67
N ILE A 237 21.11 25.19 -5.89
CA ILE A 237 21.66 23.85 -6.13
C ILE A 237 23.15 23.75 -5.76
N ASP A 238 23.87 24.87 -5.78
CA ASP A 238 25.32 24.94 -5.49
C ASP A 238 25.60 24.64 -4.00
N ASN A 239 24.72 25.13 -3.13
CA ASN A 239 24.77 24.87 -1.69
C ASN A 239 23.75 23.81 -1.28
N SER A 240 23.50 22.79 -2.11
CA SER A 240 22.59 21.69 -1.76
C SER A 240 23.25 20.33 -1.91
N VAL A 241 22.94 19.45 -0.96
CA VAL A 241 23.30 18.02 -0.99
C VAL A 241 22.04 17.18 -1.05
N PHE A 242 21.96 16.31 -2.05
CA PHE A 242 20.82 15.44 -2.31
C PHE A 242 21.12 14.01 -1.86
N SER A 243 20.25 13.46 -1.02
CA SER A 243 20.32 12.09 -0.47
C SER A 243 18.92 11.46 -0.39
N PHE A 244 18.84 10.25 0.14
CA PHE A 244 17.59 9.52 0.41
C PHE A 244 17.64 8.78 1.75
N ILE A 245 16.47 8.33 2.22
CA ILE A 245 16.32 7.42 3.36
C ILE A 245 16.27 5.97 2.83
N PRO A 246 17.24 5.10 3.15
CA PRO A 246 17.28 3.75 2.59
C PRO A 246 16.18 2.82 3.15
N ASN A 247 15.72 1.82 2.39
CA ASN A 247 16.19 1.44 1.04
C ASN A 247 15.18 1.79 -0.06
N THR A 248 13.89 1.79 0.23
CA THR A 248 12.83 1.85 -0.80
C THR A 248 12.83 3.15 -1.59
N ALA A 249 13.20 4.27 -0.97
CA ALA A 249 13.26 5.58 -1.61
C ALA A 249 14.39 5.73 -2.65
N GLU A 250 15.31 4.76 -2.77
CA GLU A 250 16.46 4.80 -3.67
C GLU A 250 16.06 5.00 -5.15
N VAL A 251 15.01 4.32 -5.61
CA VAL A 251 14.59 4.44 -7.02
C VAL A 251 14.00 5.82 -7.30
N ALA A 252 13.21 6.35 -6.37
CA ALA A 252 12.70 7.72 -6.46
C ALA A 252 13.84 8.75 -6.38
N TYR A 253 14.87 8.49 -5.57
CA TYR A 253 16.07 9.31 -5.51
C TYR A 253 16.77 9.42 -6.86
N TYR A 254 16.96 8.32 -7.58
CA TYR A 254 17.53 8.37 -8.94
C TYR A 254 16.69 9.22 -9.90
N GLY A 255 15.37 9.16 -9.77
CA GLY A 255 14.43 10.02 -10.47
C GLY A 255 14.62 11.51 -10.17
N MET A 256 14.70 11.84 -8.88
CA MET A 256 14.95 13.20 -8.39
C MET A 256 16.30 13.73 -8.89
N VAL A 257 17.38 12.96 -8.76
CA VAL A 257 18.72 13.31 -9.25
C VAL A 257 18.67 13.64 -10.75
N LYS A 258 18.05 12.78 -11.56
CA LYS A 258 17.91 13.03 -13.00
C LYS A 258 17.12 14.31 -13.30
N GLY A 259 16.07 14.59 -12.53
CA GLY A 259 15.31 15.83 -12.68
C GLY A 259 16.12 17.08 -12.29
N VAL A 260 16.96 17.00 -11.25
CA VAL A 260 17.89 18.08 -10.89
C VAL A 260 18.95 18.28 -11.96
N GLU A 261 19.48 17.21 -12.56
CA GLU A 261 20.38 17.31 -13.73
C GLU A 261 19.70 17.97 -14.92
N ASP A 262 18.44 17.63 -15.22
CA ASP A 262 17.67 18.26 -16.30
C ASP A 262 17.52 19.77 -16.07
N TYR A 263 17.23 20.17 -14.82
CA TYR A 263 17.19 21.57 -14.43
C TYR A 263 18.56 22.25 -14.59
N GLN A 264 19.64 21.63 -14.10
CA GLN A 264 20.99 22.17 -14.26
C GLN A 264 21.35 22.34 -15.74
N ARG A 265 21.10 21.32 -16.58
CA ARG A 265 21.36 21.38 -18.03
C ARG A 265 20.60 22.52 -18.69
N LYS A 266 19.34 22.76 -18.28
CA LYS A 266 18.54 23.88 -18.77
C LYS A 266 19.19 25.22 -18.40
N LEU A 267 19.59 25.40 -17.14
CA LEU A 267 20.26 26.61 -16.67
C LEU A 267 21.57 26.85 -17.42
N GLN A 268 22.41 25.82 -17.55
CA GLN A 268 23.68 25.89 -18.27
C GLN A 268 23.48 26.32 -19.73
N ARG A 269 22.51 25.72 -20.42
CA ARG A 269 22.17 26.09 -21.80
C ARG A 269 21.70 27.54 -21.90
N GLU A 270 20.85 27.99 -20.99
CA GLU A 270 20.36 29.37 -20.96
C GLU A 270 21.50 30.37 -20.72
N THR A 271 22.41 30.09 -19.77
CA THR A 271 23.61 30.91 -19.52
C THR A 271 24.53 30.95 -20.74
N LEU A 272 24.81 29.81 -21.39
CA LEU A 272 25.63 29.77 -22.61
C LEU A 272 25.03 30.61 -23.74
N LEU A 273 23.71 30.58 -23.91
CA LEU A 273 23.02 31.38 -24.92
C LEU A 273 23.04 32.88 -24.60
N GLN A 274 22.91 33.25 -23.33
CA GLN A 274 22.95 34.65 -22.88
C GLN A 274 24.35 35.25 -22.99
N GLU A 275 25.38 34.49 -22.62
CA GLU A 275 26.78 34.94 -22.60
C GLU A 275 27.51 34.69 -23.92
N ARG A 276 26.81 34.25 -24.98
CA ARG A 276 27.41 33.73 -26.24
C ARG A 276 28.47 34.62 -26.89
N GLU A 277 28.38 35.94 -26.70
CA GLU A 277 29.27 36.93 -27.32
C GLU A 277 30.54 37.18 -26.48
N THR A 278 30.52 36.79 -25.21
CA THR A 278 31.60 37.00 -24.23
C THR A 278 32.18 35.69 -23.69
N LEU A 279 31.83 34.54 -24.29
CA LEU A 279 32.29 33.23 -23.82
C LEU A 279 33.82 33.08 -23.97
N THR A 280 34.47 32.68 -22.88
CA THR A 280 35.85 32.16 -22.88
C THR A 280 35.84 30.67 -22.57
N ASN A 281 36.93 29.96 -22.86
CA ASN A 281 37.05 28.54 -22.52
C ASN A 281 36.94 28.31 -21.01
N GLU A 282 37.52 29.20 -20.20
CA GLU A 282 37.43 29.17 -18.74
C GLU A 282 35.97 29.31 -18.30
N ARG A 283 35.24 30.28 -18.85
CA ARG A 283 33.84 30.50 -18.52
C ARG A 283 32.93 29.34 -18.94
N ILE A 284 33.19 28.75 -20.11
CA ILE A 284 32.47 27.55 -20.55
C ILE A 284 32.69 26.40 -19.56
N ASN A 285 33.93 26.16 -19.13
CA ASN A 285 34.23 25.11 -18.15
C ASN A 285 33.55 25.36 -16.80
N GLU A 286 33.50 26.62 -16.33
CA GLU A 286 32.75 27.00 -15.13
C GLU A 286 31.25 26.73 -15.27
N ILE A 287 30.64 27.07 -16.42
CA ILE A 287 29.22 26.82 -16.65
C ILE A 287 28.93 25.32 -16.67
N LEU A 288 29.75 24.54 -17.36
CA LEU A 288 29.54 23.10 -17.54
C LEU A 288 29.88 22.26 -16.30
N SER A 289 30.56 22.83 -15.30
CA SER A 289 30.92 22.12 -14.08
C SER A 289 29.67 21.66 -13.29
N PRO A 290 29.66 20.42 -12.75
CA PRO A 290 28.60 19.95 -11.85
C PRO A 290 28.46 20.88 -10.65
N ARG A 291 27.23 21.27 -10.34
CA ARG A 291 26.93 22.29 -9.32
C ARG A 291 26.37 21.69 -8.04
N PHE A 292 25.56 20.64 -8.15
CA PHE A 292 24.95 19.99 -7.00
C PHE A 292 25.73 18.75 -6.55
N ARG A 293 25.57 18.40 -5.26
CA ARG A 293 26.19 17.20 -4.66
C ARG A 293 25.19 16.09 -4.44
N ILE A 294 25.65 14.87 -4.72
CA ILE A 294 24.92 13.61 -4.58
C ILE A 294 25.72 12.79 -3.57
N ASP A 295 25.15 12.54 -2.40
CA ASP A 295 25.81 11.75 -1.36
C ASP A 295 24.83 10.77 -0.72
N LYS A 296 25.34 9.60 -0.34
CA LYS A 296 24.60 8.67 0.51
C LYS A 296 24.80 9.10 1.97
N ILE A 297 23.88 9.89 2.49
CA ILE A 297 24.02 10.46 3.83
C ILE A 297 23.44 9.53 4.87
N VAL A 298 22.20 9.10 4.72
CA VAL A 298 21.57 8.18 5.66
C VAL A 298 21.99 6.75 5.32
N ILE A 299 22.52 6.04 6.30
CA ILE A 299 22.91 4.64 6.21
C ILE A 299 21.99 3.85 7.14
N LYS A 300 21.48 2.72 6.66
CA LYS A 300 20.66 1.80 7.46
C LYS A 300 21.46 0.53 7.75
N ASP A 301 21.84 0.32 9.00
CA ASP A 301 22.48 -0.94 9.44
C ASP A 301 21.43 -1.86 10.07
N ALA A 302 20.91 -2.78 9.25
CA ALA A 302 19.92 -3.77 9.69
C ALA A 302 20.51 -4.92 10.54
N LYS A 303 21.84 -4.95 10.78
CA LYS A 303 22.53 -6.07 11.45
C LYS A 303 22.95 -5.77 12.89
N MET A 304 22.52 -4.67 13.51
CA MET A 304 22.70 -4.50 14.96
C MET A 304 21.95 -5.62 15.71
N ARG A 305 22.69 -6.65 16.15
CA ARG A 305 22.18 -7.71 17.02
C ARG A 305 21.87 -7.08 18.38
N THR A 306 20.62 -7.18 18.82
CA THR A 306 20.21 -6.90 20.20
C THR A 306 20.92 -7.88 21.14
N PHE A 307 22.11 -7.50 21.61
CA PHE A 307 22.79 -8.21 22.69
C PHE A 307 22.08 -7.85 24.01
N ILE A 308 21.13 -8.71 24.41
CA ILE A 308 20.54 -8.86 25.76
C ILE A 308 20.43 -7.54 26.55
N THR A 309 19.31 -6.83 26.41
CA THR A 309 18.92 -5.72 27.31
C THR A 309 17.41 -5.72 27.57
N ALA A 310 17.02 -5.18 28.72
CA ALA A 310 15.65 -5.18 29.24
C ALA A 310 14.69 -4.35 28.38
N ASP A 311 13.39 -4.64 28.46
CA ASP A 311 12.35 -4.08 27.58
C ASP A 311 12.26 -2.54 27.56
N ASP A 312 12.80 -1.86 28.57
CA ASP A 312 12.74 -0.41 28.72
C ASP A 312 13.81 0.36 27.88
N GLU A 313 14.78 -0.34 27.26
CA GLU A 313 15.85 0.28 26.44
C GLU A 313 15.65 0.12 24.91
N ARG A 314 14.51 -0.44 24.46
CA ARG A 314 14.28 -0.71 23.02
C ARG A 314 14.15 0.54 22.16
N ASP A 315 13.57 1.62 22.69
CA ASP A 315 13.37 2.86 21.92
C ASP A 315 14.70 3.54 21.54
N ASP A 316 15.73 3.43 22.40
CA ASP A 316 17.09 3.91 22.11
C ASP A 316 17.79 3.03 21.06
N MET A 317 17.53 1.72 21.04
CA MET A 317 18.10 0.81 20.03
C MET A 317 17.56 1.03 18.61
N VAL A 318 16.30 1.43 18.46
CA VAL A 318 15.73 1.78 17.13
C VAL A 318 16.42 3.03 16.56
N ALA A 319 16.86 3.96 17.41
CA ALA A 319 17.60 5.15 16.98
C ALA A 319 18.98 4.83 16.39
N HIS A 320 19.57 3.67 16.71
CA HIS A 320 20.88 3.23 16.21
C HIS A 320 20.84 2.40 14.92
N VAL A 321 19.64 2.13 14.37
CA VAL A 321 19.51 1.47 13.06
C VAL A 321 19.98 2.37 11.91
N TYR A 322 19.98 3.70 12.14
CA TYR A 322 20.43 4.68 11.17
C TYR A 322 21.69 5.39 11.62
N ASP A 323 22.62 5.57 10.69
CA ASP A 323 23.83 6.38 10.85
C ASP A 323 23.95 7.40 9.71
N ILE A 324 24.91 8.32 9.81
CA ILE A 324 25.14 9.39 8.84
C ILE A 324 26.57 9.41 8.32
N THR A 325 26.73 9.76 7.05
CA THR A 325 28.05 10.00 6.45
C THR A 325 28.55 11.41 6.82
N TYR A 326 29.50 11.49 7.75
CA TYR A 326 30.12 12.74 8.19
C TYR A 326 31.00 13.39 7.11
N GLY A 327 31.11 14.72 7.15
CA GLY A 327 31.97 15.50 6.23
C GLY A 327 31.36 15.81 4.86
N THR A 328 30.13 15.37 4.60
CA THR A 328 29.39 15.57 3.34
C THR A 328 28.71 16.94 3.24
N VAL A 329 28.44 17.57 4.38
CA VAL A 329 27.70 18.84 4.51
C VAL A 329 28.61 19.93 5.07
N ARG A 330 28.61 21.10 4.42
CA ARG A 330 29.26 22.32 4.89
C ARG A 330 28.34 23.01 5.90
N LYS A 331 28.82 23.06 7.13
CA LYS A 331 28.10 23.54 8.31
C LYS A 331 27.55 24.96 8.11
N GLY A 332 26.25 25.15 8.34
CA GLY A 332 25.55 26.44 8.25
C GLY A 332 25.38 27.00 6.83
N ILE A 333 25.89 26.32 5.81
CA ILE A 333 25.86 26.77 4.41
C ILE A 333 24.88 25.91 3.62
N ASP A 334 25.03 24.60 3.71
CA ASP A 334 24.33 23.69 2.81
C ASP A 334 22.89 23.40 3.21
N ASN A 335 22.01 23.33 2.23
CA ASN A 335 20.71 22.69 2.33
C ASN A 335 20.87 21.18 2.16
N LEU A 336 20.09 20.41 2.92
CA LEU A 336 20.11 18.97 2.92
C LEU A 336 18.77 18.44 2.43
N VAL A 337 18.72 17.96 1.19
CA VAL A 337 17.50 17.42 0.57
C VAL A 337 17.53 15.90 0.68
N VAL A 338 16.57 15.33 1.40
CA VAL A 338 16.47 13.88 1.61
C VAL A 338 15.10 13.38 1.17
N ILE A 339 15.07 12.48 0.19
CA ILE A 339 13.82 11.85 -0.24
C ILE A 339 13.51 10.60 0.60
N ASP A 340 12.24 10.43 0.96
CA ASP A 340 11.68 9.26 1.62
C ASP A 340 10.49 8.73 0.81
N ASP A 341 10.13 7.48 1.00
CA ASP A 341 9.01 6.89 0.26
C ASP A 341 7.67 7.52 0.67
N SER A 342 7.41 7.62 1.97
CA SER A 342 6.13 8.00 2.55
C SER A 342 6.27 8.41 4.01
N ILE A 343 5.35 9.24 4.51
CA ILE A 343 5.28 9.63 5.92
C ILE A 343 3.89 9.31 6.47
N VAL A 344 3.79 8.26 7.27
CA VAL A 344 2.53 7.83 7.90
C VAL A 344 2.35 8.49 9.27
N ARG A 345 3.10 8.03 10.28
CA ARG A 345 3.04 8.54 11.66
C ARG A 345 4.10 9.60 11.95
N GLY A 346 5.18 9.61 11.17
CA GLY A 346 6.33 10.50 11.33
C GLY A 346 7.19 10.25 12.58
N THR A 347 6.93 9.21 13.37
CA THR A 347 7.69 8.90 14.59
C THR A 347 9.17 8.66 14.30
N THR A 348 9.50 7.85 13.29
CA THR A 348 10.89 7.59 12.88
C THR A 348 11.62 8.86 12.45
N LEU A 349 10.94 9.74 11.70
CA LEU A 349 11.48 11.05 11.31
C LEU A 349 11.77 11.93 12.54
N LYS A 350 10.80 12.08 13.43
CA LYS A 350 10.89 12.90 14.64
C LYS A 350 11.91 12.37 15.65
N GLN A 351 11.90 11.08 15.91
CA GLN A 351 12.71 10.49 16.98
C GLN A 351 14.16 10.26 16.58
N SER A 352 14.42 9.92 15.31
CA SER A 352 15.76 9.52 14.83
C SER A 352 16.25 10.40 13.67
N ILE A 353 15.62 10.34 12.49
CA ILE A 353 16.20 10.88 11.26
C ILE A 353 16.52 12.38 11.33
N LEU A 354 15.57 13.22 11.74
CA LEU A 354 15.81 14.67 11.79
C LEU A 354 16.94 15.03 12.76
N LYS A 355 17.04 14.32 13.89
CA LYS A 355 18.12 14.55 14.87
C LYS A 355 19.49 14.16 14.33
N ILE A 356 19.60 13.02 13.64
CA ILE A 356 20.89 12.59 13.09
C ILE A 356 21.32 13.47 11.92
N LEU A 357 20.39 13.90 11.05
CA LEU A 357 20.69 14.83 9.96
C LEU A 357 21.17 16.19 10.49
N ASP A 358 20.56 16.70 11.57
CA ASP A 358 20.96 17.97 12.20
C ASP A 358 22.37 17.95 12.79
N ARG A 359 22.95 16.77 13.11
CA ARG A 359 24.35 16.66 13.57
C ARG A 359 25.36 17.14 12.53
N LEU A 360 24.98 17.09 11.24
CA LEU A 360 25.79 17.64 10.15
C LEU A 360 25.74 19.18 10.09
N GLN A 361 24.87 19.79 10.88
CA GLN A 361 24.64 21.23 10.97
C GLN A 361 24.31 21.88 9.61
N PRO A 362 23.37 21.33 8.83
CA PRO A 362 22.93 21.99 7.60
C PRO A 362 22.26 23.33 7.92
N LYS A 363 22.22 24.23 6.93
CA LYS A 363 21.40 25.45 6.99
C LYS A 363 19.91 25.10 7.09
N LYS A 364 19.48 24.13 6.27
CA LYS A 364 18.09 23.69 6.13
C LYS A 364 18.03 22.21 5.81
N ILE A 365 17.04 21.50 6.34
CA ILE A 365 16.71 20.10 6.04
C ILE A 365 15.38 20.09 5.29
N ILE A 366 15.35 19.43 4.14
CA ILE A 366 14.17 19.25 3.31
C ILE A 366 13.90 17.75 3.22
N ILE A 367 12.78 17.30 3.79
CA ILE A 367 12.31 15.93 3.63
C ILE A 367 11.28 15.89 2.52
N ALA A 368 11.57 15.18 1.44
CA ALA A 368 10.67 15.01 0.29
C ALA A 368 10.01 13.62 0.35
N SER A 369 8.71 13.54 0.60
CA SER A 369 7.93 12.30 0.54
C SER A 369 7.46 12.03 -0.88
N SER A 370 7.91 10.92 -1.48
CA SER A 370 7.47 10.50 -2.83
C SER A 370 5.99 10.12 -2.89
N ALA A 371 5.37 9.85 -1.73
CA ALA A 371 3.94 9.72 -1.55
C ALA A 371 3.26 11.07 -1.23
N PRO A 372 2.01 11.26 -1.66
CA PRO A 372 1.13 12.27 -1.09
C PRO A 372 0.86 12.07 0.41
N GLN A 373 0.22 13.07 1.02
CA GLN A 373 -0.13 13.03 2.43
C GLN A 373 -1.14 11.91 2.72
N ILE A 374 -0.76 10.95 3.56
CA ILE A 374 -1.64 9.87 4.01
C ILE A 374 -2.65 10.44 5.02
N ARG A 375 -3.90 10.59 4.58
CA ARG A 375 -4.99 11.26 5.30
C ARG A 375 -6.05 10.28 5.81
N TYR A 376 -6.27 9.18 5.12
CA TYR A 376 -7.37 8.25 5.41
C TYR A 376 -6.86 6.81 5.56
N PRO A 377 -7.57 5.97 6.35
CA PRO A 377 -7.12 4.61 6.62
C PRO A 377 -7.19 3.69 5.40
N ASP A 378 -6.31 2.70 5.33
CA ASP A 378 -6.46 1.58 4.40
C ASP A 378 -7.27 0.46 5.04
N CYS A 379 -8.21 -0.09 4.26
CA CYS A 379 -9.09 -1.18 4.66
C CYS A 379 -9.08 -2.34 3.66
N TYR A 380 -8.06 -2.39 2.80
CA TYR A 380 -7.97 -3.39 1.75
C TYR A 380 -6.75 -4.29 1.91
N GLY A 381 -5.97 -4.16 2.99
CA GLY A 381 -4.87 -5.07 3.35
C GLY A 381 -3.51 -4.42 3.65
N ILE A 382 -3.40 -3.08 3.63
CA ILE A 382 -2.22 -2.36 4.15
C ILE A 382 -2.51 -1.94 5.59
N ASP A 383 -1.52 -2.08 6.49
CA ASP A 383 -1.68 -1.78 7.91
C ASP A 383 -1.67 -0.26 8.21
N MET A 384 -2.75 0.42 7.81
CA MET A 384 -3.00 1.84 8.06
C MET A 384 -4.43 2.02 8.58
N ALA A 385 -4.79 1.40 9.71
CA ALA A 385 -6.19 1.31 10.14
C ALA A 385 -6.67 2.46 11.05
N LYS A 386 -5.77 3.16 11.74
CA LYS A 386 -6.12 4.14 12.79
C LYS A 386 -5.82 5.55 12.34
N ILE A 387 -6.87 6.31 12.02
CA ILE A 387 -6.73 7.68 11.48
C ILE A 387 -6.00 8.63 12.44
N GLY A 388 -6.17 8.44 13.75
CA GLY A 388 -5.49 9.23 14.78
C GLY A 388 -3.97 9.09 14.79
N ASP A 389 -3.41 8.02 14.21
CA ASP A 389 -1.97 7.80 14.12
C ASP A 389 -1.32 8.57 12.96
N PHE A 390 -2.11 9.14 12.03
CA PHE A 390 -1.58 9.79 10.83
C PHE A 390 -1.17 11.22 11.13
N ILE A 391 0.08 11.56 10.80
CA ILE A 391 0.60 12.90 11.07
C ILE A 391 -0.14 13.98 10.28
N ALA A 392 -0.61 13.67 9.08
CA ALA A 392 -1.40 14.61 8.28
C ALA A 392 -2.78 14.88 8.88
N PHE A 393 -3.41 13.87 9.48
CA PHE A 393 -4.65 14.05 10.23
C PHE A 393 -4.41 14.86 11.51
N GLN A 394 -3.38 14.53 12.30
CA GLN A 394 -3.01 15.29 13.49
C GLN A 394 -2.72 16.76 13.17
N ALA A 395 -2.00 17.03 12.07
CA ALA A 395 -1.71 18.36 11.58
C ALA A 395 -2.98 19.14 11.19
N ALA A 396 -3.93 18.50 10.49
CA ALA A 396 -5.21 19.14 10.14
C ALA A 396 -6.04 19.46 11.40
N ILE A 397 -6.11 18.54 12.36
CA ILE A 397 -6.79 18.76 13.65
C ILE A 397 -6.15 19.93 14.41
N GLU A 398 -4.82 20.00 14.46
CA GLU A 398 -4.14 21.09 15.16
C GLU A 398 -4.32 22.44 14.43
N LEU A 399 -4.33 22.45 13.09
CA LEU A 399 -4.67 23.64 12.32
C LEU A 399 -6.10 24.12 12.59
N LEU A 400 -7.08 23.22 12.74
CA LEU A 400 -8.44 23.60 13.13
C LEU A 400 -8.45 24.28 14.50
N LYS A 401 -7.70 23.76 15.47
CA LYS A 401 -7.58 24.37 16.80
C LYS A 401 -6.91 25.74 16.75
N ASP A 402 -5.78 25.85 16.06
CA ASP A 402 -5.03 27.11 15.91
C ASP A 402 -5.88 28.22 15.26
N ASN A 403 -6.83 27.84 14.40
CA ASN A 403 -7.72 28.77 13.70
C ASN A 403 -9.09 28.93 14.38
N ASN A 404 -9.27 28.44 15.61
CA ASN A 404 -10.54 28.45 16.35
C ASN A 404 -11.73 27.86 15.57
N LYS A 405 -11.49 26.78 14.81
CA LYS A 405 -12.47 26.04 13.99
C LYS A 405 -12.81 24.68 14.58
N THR A 406 -12.82 24.54 15.90
CA THR A 406 -13.06 23.26 16.58
C THR A 406 -14.47 22.72 16.34
N GLU A 407 -15.44 23.60 16.05
CA GLU A 407 -16.80 23.24 15.66
C GLU A 407 -16.89 22.36 14.41
N VAL A 408 -15.88 22.41 13.53
CA VAL A 408 -15.79 21.52 12.37
C VAL A 408 -15.61 20.07 12.83
N ILE A 409 -14.81 19.83 13.86
CA ILE A 409 -14.54 18.49 14.41
C ILE A 409 -15.85 17.87 14.92
N ASP A 410 -16.61 18.65 15.71
CA ASP A 410 -17.89 18.23 16.30
C ASP A 410 -18.97 18.03 15.23
N SER A 411 -19.02 18.91 14.23
CA SER A 411 -19.95 18.81 13.10
C SER A 411 -19.69 17.55 12.27
N VAL A 412 -18.44 17.27 11.91
CA VAL A 412 -18.04 16.05 11.19
C VAL A 412 -18.35 14.81 12.01
N TYR A 413 -18.18 14.86 13.35
CA TYR A 413 -18.52 13.76 14.22
C TYR A 413 -20.02 13.44 14.23
N ALA A 414 -20.87 14.47 14.37
CA ALA A 414 -22.32 14.30 14.31
C ALA A 414 -22.76 13.74 12.94
N LYS A 415 -22.20 14.26 11.85
CA LYS A 415 -22.45 13.76 10.49
C LYS A 415 -21.99 12.31 10.32
N ALA A 416 -20.79 11.95 10.79
CA ALA A 416 -20.27 10.59 10.67
C ALA A 416 -21.16 9.59 11.40
N LYS A 417 -21.66 9.94 12.60
CA LYS A 417 -22.64 9.10 13.32
C LYS A 417 -23.95 8.96 12.55
N ALA A 418 -24.43 10.03 11.91
CA ALA A 418 -25.64 9.97 11.09
C ALA A 418 -25.43 9.11 9.83
N GLU A 419 -24.26 9.18 9.18
CA GLU A 419 -23.91 8.29 8.07
C GLU A 419 -23.88 6.82 8.51
N LEU A 420 -23.29 6.51 9.67
CA LEU A 420 -23.22 5.13 10.17
C LEU A 420 -24.58 4.49 10.50
N LEU A 421 -25.67 5.27 10.59
CA LEU A 421 -27.03 4.75 10.73
C LEU A 421 -27.66 4.34 9.38
N LYS A 422 -27.09 4.78 8.26
CA LYS A 422 -27.56 4.45 6.91
C LYS A 422 -26.99 3.11 6.44
N PRO A 423 -27.66 2.42 5.49
CA PRO A 423 -27.03 1.35 4.72
C PRO A 423 -25.69 1.81 4.14
N LYS A 424 -24.66 0.96 4.18
CA LYS A 424 -23.29 1.35 3.77
C LYS A 424 -23.23 1.86 2.33
N GLU A 425 -24.11 1.37 1.46
CA GLU A 425 -24.23 1.76 0.06
C GLU A 425 -24.74 3.21 -0.12
N GLU A 426 -25.39 3.77 0.91
CA GLU A 426 -25.91 5.15 0.91
C GLU A 426 -25.00 6.11 1.69
N GLN A 427 -23.92 5.61 2.30
CA GLN A 427 -23.01 6.43 3.11
C GLN A 427 -22.11 7.29 2.23
N THR A 428 -21.74 8.46 2.77
CA THR A 428 -20.74 9.35 2.19
C THR A 428 -19.56 9.55 3.15
N ASN A 429 -18.36 9.81 2.61
CA ASN A 429 -17.18 10.10 3.42
C ASN A 429 -17.19 11.57 3.84
N VAL A 430 -17.72 11.85 5.04
CA VAL A 430 -17.79 13.19 5.63
C VAL A 430 -16.47 13.64 6.26
N VAL A 431 -15.54 12.71 6.49
CA VAL A 431 -14.22 13.00 7.11
C VAL A 431 -13.37 13.92 6.22
N LYS A 432 -13.67 13.99 4.92
CA LYS A 432 -13.04 14.94 4.00
C LYS A 432 -13.15 16.39 4.45
N GLU A 433 -14.24 16.74 5.13
CA GLU A 433 -14.48 18.11 5.60
C GLU A 433 -13.40 18.62 6.58
N ILE A 434 -12.68 17.72 7.26
CA ILE A 434 -11.54 18.06 8.14
C ILE A 434 -10.43 18.80 7.38
N TYR A 435 -10.26 18.50 6.10
CA TYR A 435 -9.15 19.01 5.30
C TYR A 435 -9.52 20.21 4.42
N VAL A 436 -10.82 20.47 4.18
CA VAL A 436 -11.31 21.46 3.19
C VAL A 436 -10.81 22.88 3.48
N SER A 437 -10.60 23.22 4.75
CA SER A 437 -10.15 24.57 5.15
C SER A 437 -8.67 24.85 4.87
N PHE A 438 -7.89 23.87 4.42
CA PHE A 438 -6.44 23.98 4.32
C PHE A 438 -5.91 23.49 2.98
N THR A 439 -4.89 24.18 2.50
CA THR A 439 -4.06 23.74 1.37
C THR A 439 -3.11 22.62 1.79
N ASP A 440 -2.66 21.83 0.82
CA ASP A 440 -1.67 20.77 1.05
C ASP A 440 -0.38 21.36 1.65
N GLU A 441 0.02 22.57 1.25
CA GLU A 441 1.19 23.27 1.78
C GLU A 441 1.02 23.68 3.24
N GLN A 442 -0.16 24.17 3.64
CA GLN A 442 -0.46 24.51 5.04
C GLN A 442 -0.37 23.28 5.95
N ILE A 443 -0.94 22.15 5.49
CA ILE A 443 -0.84 20.89 6.23
C ILE A 443 0.62 20.42 6.29
N SER A 444 1.36 20.48 5.18
CA SER A 444 2.78 20.09 5.13
C SER A 444 3.64 20.92 6.09
N HIS A 445 3.41 22.23 6.15
CA HIS A 445 4.10 23.13 7.08
C HIS A 445 3.78 22.77 8.54
N LYS A 446 2.51 22.49 8.87
CA LYS A 446 2.14 22.05 10.22
C LYS A 446 2.76 20.69 10.56
N ILE A 447 2.84 19.76 9.60
CA ILE A 447 3.53 18.47 9.80
C ILE A 447 5.01 18.71 10.13
N ALA A 448 5.69 19.60 9.39
CA ALA A 448 7.09 19.96 9.68
C ALA A 448 7.25 20.49 11.11
N GLN A 449 6.36 21.37 11.57
CA GLN A 449 6.36 21.86 12.95
C GLN A 449 6.17 20.74 13.98
N LEU A 450 5.20 19.84 13.76
CA LEU A 450 4.89 18.75 14.70
C LEU A 450 6.00 17.69 14.77
N LEU A 451 6.71 17.46 13.67
CA LEU A 451 7.76 16.46 13.58
C LEU A 451 9.15 16.98 13.97
N THR A 452 9.39 18.30 13.93
CA THR A 452 10.69 18.89 14.28
C THR A 452 10.89 18.88 15.80
N PRO A 453 11.87 18.12 16.32
CA PRO A 453 12.20 18.15 17.74
C PRO A 453 12.83 19.49 18.14
N THR A 454 12.61 19.93 19.38
CA THR A 454 13.22 21.16 19.92
C THR A 454 14.75 21.16 19.93
N SER A 455 15.37 19.98 19.84
CA SER A 455 16.83 19.83 19.74
C SER A 455 17.39 20.13 18.36
N VAL A 456 16.56 20.09 17.31
CA VAL A 456 16.99 20.32 15.92
C VAL A 456 17.12 21.82 15.68
N ARG A 457 18.29 22.26 15.20
CA ARG A 457 18.60 23.68 14.99
C ARG A 457 18.38 24.14 13.56
N ALA A 458 18.60 23.27 12.57
CA ALA A 458 18.34 23.57 11.18
C ALA A 458 16.85 23.85 10.94
N GLN A 459 16.54 24.73 9.98
CA GLN A 459 15.17 24.87 9.50
C GLN A 459 14.74 23.55 8.86
N VAL A 460 13.51 23.08 9.14
CA VAL A 460 12.96 21.85 8.56
C VAL A 460 11.76 22.17 7.69
N ASP A 461 11.82 21.76 6.43
CA ASP A 461 10.69 21.74 5.51
C ASP A 461 10.34 20.29 5.15
N ILE A 462 9.06 20.00 5.00
CA ILE A 462 8.57 18.70 4.52
C ILE A 462 7.72 18.94 3.28
N ILE A 463 8.06 18.27 2.18
CA ILE A 463 7.39 18.36 0.89
C ILE A 463 6.73 17.01 0.61
N TYR A 464 5.47 17.03 0.23
CA TYR A 464 4.75 15.82 -0.19
C TYR A 464 4.51 15.85 -1.69
N GLN A 465 4.55 14.69 -2.33
CA GLN A 465 4.11 14.55 -3.71
C GLN A 465 2.62 14.92 -3.85
N ARG A 466 2.23 15.49 -4.98
CA ARG A 466 0.84 15.83 -5.26
C ARG A 466 0.11 14.60 -5.81
N VAL A 467 -1.17 14.43 -5.48
CA VAL A 467 -2.01 13.34 -6.03
C VAL A 467 -2.06 13.40 -7.56
N SER A 468 -2.11 14.60 -8.15
CA SER A 468 -2.09 14.76 -9.60
C SER A 468 -0.78 14.28 -10.25
N ASN A 469 0.34 14.43 -9.57
CA ASN A 469 1.64 13.91 -10.04
C ASN A 469 1.77 12.41 -9.81
N LEU A 470 1.19 11.87 -8.73
CA LEU A 470 1.07 10.42 -8.55
C LEU A 470 0.34 9.78 -9.74
N HIS A 471 -0.78 10.35 -10.18
CA HIS A 471 -1.51 9.81 -11.34
C HIS A 471 -0.78 10.00 -12.67
N LYS A 472 0.11 10.99 -12.79
CA LYS A 472 1.01 11.08 -13.95
C LYS A 472 2.08 9.99 -13.93
N ALA A 473 2.64 9.72 -12.76
CA ALA A 473 3.69 8.70 -12.60
C ALA A 473 3.14 7.28 -12.74
N CYS A 474 1.98 6.99 -12.13
CA CYS A 474 1.38 5.66 -12.05
C CYS A 474 -0.01 5.63 -12.72
N PRO A 475 -0.12 5.82 -14.04
CA PRO A 475 -1.40 6.04 -14.73
C PRO A 475 -2.38 4.85 -14.66
N ASN A 476 -1.87 3.64 -14.46
CA ASN A 476 -2.67 2.41 -14.37
C ASN A 476 -3.01 2.02 -12.92
N HIS A 477 -2.59 2.81 -11.93
CA HIS A 477 -2.75 2.53 -10.49
C HIS A 477 -3.36 3.74 -9.79
N THR A 478 -4.61 4.05 -10.13
CA THR A 478 -5.34 5.25 -9.69
C THR A 478 -6.01 5.11 -8.32
N GLY A 479 -5.90 3.95 -7.66
CA GLY A 479 -6.42 3.75 -6.31
C GLY A 479 -5.69 4.63 -5.29
N ASP A 480 -6.34 5.69 -4.82
CA ASP A 480 -5.73 6.76 -4.02
C ASP A 480 -6.52 7.11 -2.74
N TRP A 481 -7.40 6.21 -2.27
CA TRP A 481 -8.35 6.45 -1.18
C TRP A 481 -7.71 6.92 0.13
N TYR A 482 -6.49 6.48 0.46
CA TYR A 482 -5.75 6.95 1.64
C TYR A 482 -5.24 8.40 1.50
N PHE A 483 -5.21 8.96 0.30
CA PHE A 483 -4.87 10.37 0.05
C PHE A 483 -6.11 11.24 -0.16
N THR A 484 -7.11 10.74 -0.90
CA THR A 484 -8.27 11.53 -1.37
C THR A 484 -9.55 11.26 -0.58
N GLY A 485 -9.64 10.12 0.09
CA GLY A 485 -10.85 9.63 0.74
C GLY A 485 -11.89 9.10 -0.25
N ASN A 486 -11.52 8.87 -1.51
CA ASN A 486 -12.37 8.27 -2.54
C ASN A 486 -12.25 6.74 -2.50
N TYR A 487 -13.01 6.10 -1.60
CA TYR A 487 -12.98 4.63 -1.51
C TYR A 487 -13.73 3.98 -2.68
N PRO A 488 -13.17 2.93 -3.30
CA PRO A 488 -13.82 2.20 -4.39
C PRO A 488 -15.01 1.35 -3.92
N THR A 489 -15.10 1.05 -2.63
CA THR A 489 -16.16 0.20 -2.05
C THR A 489 -16.98 0.92 -0.99
N ALA A 490 -18.26 0.54 -0.87
CA ALA A 490 -19.17 1.07 0.14
C ALA A 490 -18.68 0.75 1.57
N GLY A 491 -18.14 -0.45 1.78
CA GLY A 491 -17.52 -0.79 3.06
C GLY A 491 -16.30 0.07 3.40
N GLY A 492 -15.52 0.52 2.41
CA GLY A 492 -14.42 1.47 2.66
C GLY A 492 -14.91 2.82 3.19
N ILE A 493 -16.06 3.31 2.70
CA ILE A 493 -16.72 4.53 3.21
C ILE A 493 -17.20 4.32 4.66
N LYS A 494 -17.84 3.19 4.96
CA LYS A 494 -18.22 2.81 6.33
C LYS A 494 -17.01 2.79 7.26
N VAL A 495 -15.87 2.26 6.80
CA VAL A 495 -14.63 2.18 7.58
C VAL A 495 -14.08 3.55 7.94
N VAL A 496 -13.96 4.48 6.98
CA VAL A 496 -13.40 5.81 7.28
C VAL A 496 -14.28 6.61 8.26
N ASN A 497 -15.60 6.53 8.13
CA ASN A 497 -16.53 7.14 9.07
C ASN A 497 -16.42 6.51 10.47
N THR A 498 -16.34 5.18 10.54
CA THR A 498 -16.12 4.43 11.80
C THR A 498 -14.78 4.80 12.44
N ALA A 499 -13.71 4.90 11.66
CA ALA A 499 -12.38 5.26 12.15
C ALA A 499 -12.36 6.66 12.77
N TYR A 500 -13.05 7.61 12.17
CA TYR A 500 -13.19 8.96 12.72
C TYR A 500 -14.01 8.97 14.02
N VAL A 501 -15.15 8.28 14.06
CA VAL A 501 -15.96 8.13 15.29
C VAL A 501 -15.16 7.49 16.41
N ASN A 502 -14.42 6.41 16.12
CA ASN A 502 -13.55 5.76 17.10
C ASN A 502 -12.48 6.71 17.66
N TRP A 503 -11.88 7.55 16.80
CA TRP A 503 -10.90 8.54 17.24
C TRP A 503 -11.53 9.58 18.18
N VAL A 504 -12.67 10.17 17.82
CA VAL A 504 -13.37 11.16 18.67
C VAL A 504 -13.79 10.54 20.01
N GLU A 505 -14.25 9.30 20.00
CA GLU A 505 -14.68 8.58 21.22
C GLU A 505 -13.50 7.99 22.03
N GLY A 506 -12.24 8.20 21.62
CA GLY A 506 -11.05 7.70 22.31
C GLY A 506 -10.88 6.17 22.26
N LYS A 507 -11.54 5.50 21.31
CA LYS A 507 -11.48 4.04 21.15
C LYS A 507 -10.26 3.65 20.32
N ASN A 508 -9.30 2.96 20.94
CA ASN A 508 -8.06 2.52 20.28
C ASN A 508 -8.20 1.19 19.50
N ILE A 509 -9.25 1.06 18.69
CA ILE A 509 -9.61 -0.15 17.92
C ILE A 509 -9.54 0.10 16.42
N ARG A 510 -9.50 -0.98 15.62
CA ARG A 510 -9.68 -0.88 14.16
C ARG A 510 -11.14 -0.63 13.81
N ALA A 511 -11.37 -0.07 12.64
CA ALA A 511 -12.70 0.31 12.15
C ALA A 511 -13.38 -0.78 11.31
N TYR A 512 -12.71 -1.91 11.11
CA TYR A 512 -13.19 -3.13 10.46
C TYR A 512 -12.65 -4.35 11.20
#